data_AF-A0A5J4WNQ9-F1
#
_entry.id   AF-A0A5J4WNQ9-F1
#
_cell.length_a   1.000
_cell.length_b   1.000
_cell.length_c   1.000
_cell.angle_alpha   90.00
_cell.angle_beta   90.00
_cell.angle_gamma   90.00
#
_symmetry.space_group_name_H-M   'P 1'
#
loop_
_entity.id
_entity.type
_entity.pdbx_description
1 polymer ?
#
loop_
_entity_poly.entity_id
_entity_poly.type
_entity_poly.pdbx_seq_one_letter_code
_entity_poly.pdbx_strand_id
1 'polypeptide(L)'
;MCRAEQFYGLLDKIATFLQDIQSKESEQVVGIIELLWTKRLNWIQSERDKIYSYFKVNELSKRMKETYLNELTPISIKESIAISIFEWDIIESVQDPCFIPILDMLHQQIKLEEEHLLQSQNVDESKWSKYGLSTIEVLFLAFSFYSFQSDLIKQEIVNREGIEIAVRFLTHPSAWVRNSAFRLLSIAIDKKIEFRYEEKQIKMQKSLENEETDIEVECEQCGEIVQFGLFLKHMKSHNIFNDVNYEINEMVEEIDNDQEDSLKAAQKRIFEDIENEGLMESIQPYAFQKIRTMRNASNSFHKSTLGIRTKD
;
A
#
# COMPACT_ATOMS: atom_id res chain seq x y z
N MET A 1 -4.89 25.42 14.25
CA MET A 1 -4.23 24.11 14.44
C MET A 1 -5.08 23.28 15.39
N CYS A 2 -5.65 22.16 14.93
CA CYS A 2 -6.46 21.27 15.78
C CYS A 2 -5.55 20.41 16.66
N ARG A 3 -5.91 20.25 17.93
CA ARG A 3 -5.18 19.37 18.87
C ARG A 3 -6.01 18.12 19.16
N ALA A 4 -5.36 16.96 19.20
CA ALA A 4 -5.98 15.66 19.41
C ALA A 4 -6.83 15.61 20.70
N GLU A 5 -6.32 16.23 21.77
CA GLU A 5 -6.98 16.30 23.09
C GLU A 5 -8.39 16.92 23.02
N GLN A 6 -8.64 17.81 22.06
CA GLN A 6 -9.96 18.44 21.87
C GLN A 6 -11.03 17.43 21.44
N PHE A 7 -10.60 16.31 20.85
CA PHE A 7 -11.49 15.27 20.35
C PHE A 7 -11.63 14.09 21.31
N TYR A 8 -10.81 14.00 22.38
CA TYR A 8 -10.82 12.84 23.26
C TYR A 8 -12.21 12.54 23.85
N GLY A 9 -12.85 13.54 24.47
CA GLY A 9 -14.20 13.39 25.02
C GLY A 9 -15.30 13.24 23.97
N LEU A 10 -15.04 13.61 22.72
CA LEU A 10 -15.95 13.35 21.60
C LEU A 10 -15.86 11.90 21.15
N LEU A 11 -14.64 11.36 20.99
CA LEU A 11 -14.38 9.99 20.58
C LEU A 11 -14.95 8.96 21.56
N ASP A 12 -14.91 9.24 22.85
CA ASP A 12 -15.53 8.40 23.90
C ASP A 12 -17.06 8.29 23.71
N LYS A 13 -17.71 9.43 23.43
CA LYS A 13 -19.17 9.47 23.18
C LYS A 13 -19.55 8.78 21.86
N ILE A 14 -18.76 8.96 20.80
CA ILE A 14 -18.96 8.31 19.50
C ILE A 14 -19.06 6.78 19.67
N ALA A 15 -18.17 6.18 20.46
CA ALA A 15 -18.17 4.73 20.70
C ALA A 15 -19.48 4.24 21.35
N THR A 16 -20.10 5.06 22.20
CA THR A 16 -21.38 4.75 22.84
C THR A 16 -22.53 4.78 21.83
N PHE A 17 -22.59 5.79 20.97
CA PHE A 17 -23.68 5.93 20.01
C PHE A 17 -23.65 4.92 18.86
N LEU A 18 -22.48 4.37 18.52
CA LEU A 18 -22.40 3.27 17.53
C LEU A 18 -23.05 1.96 18.00
N GLN A 19 -23.41 1.84 19.29
CA GLN A 19 -24.12 0.68 19.82
C GLN A 19 -25.60 0.66 19.42
N ASP A 20 -26.21 1.83 19.22
CA ASP A 20 -27.60 1.97 18.78
C ASP A 20 -27.66 2.50 17.35
N ILE A 21 -27.44 1.60 16.41
CA ILE A 21 -27.38 1.85 14.96
C ILE A 21 -28.70 2.28 14.32
N GLN A 22 -29.82 2.21 15.06
CA GLN A 22 -31.14 2.65 14.57
C GLN A 22 -31.48 4.07 15.04
N SER A 23 -30.68 4.64 15.94
CA SER A 23 -30.85 6.01 16.41
C SER A 23 -30.48 7.03 15.32
N LYS A 24 -31.15 8.19 15.29
CA LYS A 24 -30.74 9.31 14.42
C LYS A 24 -29.36 9.85 14.80
N GLU A 25 -28.99 9.67 16.07
CA GLU A 25 -27.71 10.00 16.64
C GLU A 25 -26.58 9.20 15.97
N SER A 26 -26.83 7.95 15.56
CA SER A 26 -25.83 7.14 14.86
C SER A 26 -25.43 7.72 13.50
N GLU A 27 -26.37 8.30 12.74
CA GLU A 27 -26.08 8.98 11.47
C GLU A 27 -25.18 10.21 11.68
N GLN A 28 -25.45 10.99 12.73
CA GLN A 28 -24.63 12.14 13.09
C GLN A 28 -23.22 11.72 13.48
N VAL A 29 -23.10 10.62 14.22
CA VAL A 29 -21.82 10.05 14.68
C VAL A 29 -20.99 9.58 13.51
N VAL A 30 -21.58 8.91 12.53
CA VAL A 30 -20.91 8.54 11.28
C VAL A 30 -20.42 9.78 10.54
N GLY A 31 -21.25 10.82 10.44
CA GLY A 31 -20.83 12.09 9.85
C GLY A 31 -19.66 12.76 10.58
N ILE A 32 -19.56 12.60 11.91
CA ILE A 32 -18.41 13.07 12.69
C ILE A 32 -17.16 12.25 12.37
N ILE A 33 -17.28 10.92 12.27
CA ILE A 33 -16.15 10.04 11.90
C ILE A 33 -15.62 10.41 10.50
N GLU A 34 -16.52 10.61 9.54
CA GLU A 34 -16.17 11.10 8.19
C GLU A 34 -15.44 12.44 8.27
N LEU A 35 -15.96 13.40 9.03
CA LEU A 35 -15.36 14.72 9.16
C LEU A 35 -13.96 14.64 9.78
N LEU A 36 -13.79 13.86 10.85
CA LEU A 36 -12.49 13.66 11.50
C LEU A 36 -11.47 13.08 10.51
N TRP A 37 -11.92 12.15 9.68
CA TRP A 37 -11.09 11.60 8.62
C TRP A 37 -10.62 12.68 7.64
N THR A 38 -11.53 13.50 7.08
CA THR A 38 -11.14 14.56 6.13
C THR A 38 -10.14 15.55 6.73
N LYS A 39 -10.26 15.83 8.04
CA LYS A 39 -9.37 16.75 8.75
C LYS A 39 -8.00 16.16 9.06
N ARG A 40 -7.85 14.84 9.11
CA ARG A 40 -6.58 14.17 9.43
C ARG A 40 -5.45 14.54 8.48
N LEU A 41 -5.79 14.82 7.21
CA LEU A 41 -4.83 15.20 6.18
C LEU A 41 -4.16 16.56 6.50
N ASN A 42 -4.81 17.38 7.32
CA ASN A 42 -4.32 18.69 7.77
C ASN A 42 -3.66 18.65 9.15
N TRP A 43 -3.63 17.48 9.81
CA TRP A 43 -2.97 17.34 11.11
C TRP A 43 -1.49 17.01 10.94
N ILE A 44 -0.67 17.59 11.82
CA ILE A 44 0.72 17.15 11.96
C ILE A 44 0.75 15.71 12.45
N GLN A 45 1.80 14.97 12.08
CA GLN A 45 1.91 13.53 12.36
C GLN A 45 1.68 13.19 13.84
N SER A 46 2.29 13.94 14.77
CA SER A 46 2.15 13.67 16.21
C SER A 46 0.71 13.80 16.72
N GLU A 47 -0.09 14.70 16.16
CA GLU A 47 -1.50 14.84 16.52
C GLU A 47 -2.36 13.75 15.86
N ARG A 48 -2.00 13.30 14.65
CA ARG A 48 -2.61 12.10 14.04
C ARG A 48 -2.39 10.88 14.91
N ASP A 49 -1.15 10.62 15.32
CA ASP A 49 -0.79 9.45 16.12
C ASP A 49 -1.55 9.41 17.45
N LYS A 50 -1.75 10.58 18.09
CA LYS A 50 -2.59 10.70 19.30
C LYS A 50 -4.04 10.34 19.01
N ILE A 51 -4.64 10.83 17.92
CA ILE A 51 -6.02 10.46 17.56
C ILE A 51 -6.14 8.96 17.29
N TYR A 52 -5.19 8.36 16.57
CA TYR A 52 -5.15 6.91 16.38
C TYR A 52 -5.09 6.16 17.71
N SER A 53 -4.28 6.64 18.66
CA SER A 53 -4.23 6.04 20.00
C SER A 53 -5.58 6.11 20.70
N TYR A 54 -6.33 7.20 20.55
CA TYR A 54 -7.67 7.34 21.12
C TYR A 54 -8.70 6.43 20.44
N PHE A 55 -8.61 6.25 19.13
CA PHE A 55 -9.44 5.27 18.41
C PHE A 55 -9.25 3.85 18.97
N LYS A 56 -7.99 3.49 19.28
CA LYS A 56 -7.67 2.19 19.89
C LYS A 56 -8.18 2.08 21.33
N VAL A 57 -7.92 3.09 22.17
CA VAL A 57 -8.33 3.10 23.59
C VAL A 57 -9.85 3.01 23.74
N ASN A 58 -10.61 3.69 22.88
CA ASN A 58 -12.06 3.73 22.96
C ASN A 58 -12.76 2.56 22.22
N GLU A 59 -12.02 1.53 21.82
CA GLU A 59 -12.51 0.41 21.01
C GLU A 59 -13.26 0.83 19.73
N LEU A 60 -13.02 2.04 19.22
CA LEU A 60 -13.83 2.60 18.14
C LEU A 60 -13.67 1.78 16.85
N SER A 61 -12.46 1.29 16.60
CA SER A 61 -12.15 0.37 15.49
C SER A 61 -13.00 -0.90 15.55
N LYS A 62 -13.16 -1.49 16.74
CA LYS A 62 -13.98 -2.69 16.95
C LYS A 62 -15.46 -2.38 16.75
N ARG A 63 -15.95 -1.26 17.31
CA ARG A 63 -17.34 -0.82 17.14
C ARG A 63 -17.70 -0.57 15.68
N MET A 64 -16.82 0.08 14.92
CA MET A 64 -17.04 0.28 13.49
C MET A 64 -17.17 -1.04 12.73
N LYS A 65 -16.31 -2.03 13.01
CA LYS A 65 -16.39 -3.38 12.43
C LYS A 65 -17.72 -4.07 12.79
N GLU A 66 -18.10 -4.05 14.08
CA GLU A 66 -19.36 -4.61 14.57
C GLU A 66 -20.57 -3.94 13.88
N THR A 67 -20.58 -2.61 13.77
CA THR A 67 -21.62 -1.85 13.09
C THR A 67 -21.71 -2.20 11.60
N TYR A 68 -20.57 -2.34 10.91
CA TYR A 68 -20.56 -2.70 9.49
C TYR A 68 -21.12 -4.11 9.24
N LEU A 69 -20.70 -5.09 10.06
CA LEU A 69 -21.11 -6.49 9.95
C LEU A 69 -22.57 -6.72 10.37
N ASN A 70 -23.15 -5.84 11.17
CA ASN A 70 -24.53 -5.96 11.61
C ASN A 70 -25.51 -5.82 10.42
N GLU A 71 -26.30 -6.86 10.15
CA GLU A 71 -27.28 -6.92 9.06
C GLU A 71 -28.37 -5.84 9.16
N LEU A 72 -28.67 -5.37 10.38
CA LEU A 72 -29.68 -4.35 10.63
C LEU A 72 -29.18 -2.92 10.37
N THR A 73 -27.87 -2.73 10.15
CA THR A 73 -27.31 -1.40 9.88
C THR A 73 -27.78 -0.91 8.51
N PRO A 74 -28.38 0.30 8.42
CA PRO A 74 -28.76 0.91 7.15
C PRO A 74 -27.61 0.93 6.15
N ILE A 75 -27.90 0.67 4.86
CA ILE A 75 -26.89 0.59 3.80
C ILE A 75 -26.05 1.87 3.72
N SER A 76 -26.68 3.04 3.81
CA SER A 76 -25.98 4.34 3.80
C SER A 76 -24.97 4.47 4.93
N ILE A 77 -25.29 3.97 6.12
CA ILE A 77 -24.39 3.95 7.27
C ILE A 77 -23.26 2.94 7.04
N LYS A 78 -23.58 1.74 6.53
CA LYS A 78 -22.56 0.72 6.20
C LYS A 78 -21.51 1.24 5.24
N GLU A 79 -21.91 1.94 4.18
CA GLU A 79 -20.98 2.52 3.20
C GLU A 79 -20.03 3.54 3.86
N SER A 80 -20.58 4.46 4.64
CA SER A 80 -19.77 5.49 5.30
C SER A 80 -18.84 4.89 6.37
N ILE A 81 -19.30 3.88 7.10
CA ILE A 81 -18.45 3.14 8.05
C ILE A 81 -17.38 2.33 7.30
N ALA A 82 -17.71 1.67 6.20
CA ALA A 82 -16.78 0.88 5.39
C ALA A 82 -15.62 1.73 4.87
N ILE A 83 -15.92 2.90 4.30
CA ILE A 83 -14.91 3.88 3.87
C ILE A 83 -14.07 4.33 5.07
N SER A 84 -14.71 4.63 6.20
CA SER A 84 -14.00 5.05 7.40
C SER A 84 -13.09 3.94 7.95
N ILE A 85 -13.51 2.67 7.95
CA ILE A 85 -12.69 1.51 8.33
C ILE A 85 -11.42 1.46 7.47
N PHE A 86 -11.58 1.59 6.17
CA PHE A 86 -10.45 1.56 5.24
C PHE A 86 -9.50 2.72 5.49
N GLU A 87 -10.05 3.92 5.52
CA GLU A 87 -9.28 5.13 5.65
C GLU A 87 -8.51 5.17 6.98
N TRP A 88 -9.14 4.83 8.10
CA TRP A 88 -8.49 4.81 9.42
C TRP A 88 -7.52 3.63 9.62
N ASP A 89 -7.18 2.86 8.58
CA ASP A 89 -6.25 1.71 8.65
C ASP A 89 -6.66 0.70 9.73
N ILE A 90 -7.97 0.41 9.80
CA ILE A 90 -8.56 -0.43 10.85
C ILE A 90 -8.45 -1.94 10.52
N ILE A 91 -8.22 -2.30 9.26
CA ILE A 91 -8.04 -3.69 8.83
C ILE A 91 -6.60 -4.12 9.09
N GLU A 92 -6.43 -5.14 9.94
CA GLU A 92 -5.10 -5.61 10.35
C GLU A 92 -4.54 -6.72 9.45
N SER A 93 -5.43 -7.51 8.84
CA SER A 93 -5.04 -8.62 7.94
C SER A 93 -6.15 -8.99 6.97
N VAL A 94 -5.83 -9.84 5.98
CA VAL A 94 -6.83 -10.38 5.05
C VAL A 94 -7.87 -11.28 5.72
N GLN A 95 -7.59 -11.79 6.92
CA GLN A 95 -8.53 -12.62 7.68
C GLN A 95 -9.56 -11.80 8.46
N ASP A 96 -9.46 -10.47 8.45
CA ASP A 96 -10.47 -9.61 9.06
C ASP A 96 -11.82 -9.81 8.36
N PRO A 97 -12.90 -10.15 9.10
CA PRO A 97 -14.21 -10.40 8.49
C PRO A 97 -14.77 -9.22 7.68
N CYS A 98 -14.32 -7.99 7.96
CA CYS A 98 -14.74 -6.80 7.22
C CYS A 98 -13.96 -6.60 5.92
N PHE A 99 -12.77 -7.17 5.78
CA PHE A 99 -11.84 -6.81 4.70
C PHE A 99 -12.42 -7.13 3.32
N ILE A 100 -12.74 -8.40 3.06
CA ILE A 100 -13.26 -8.85 1.77
C ILE A 100 -14.58 -8.14 1.41
N PRO A 101 -15.60 -8.09 2.30
CA PRO A 101 -16.85 -7.41 1.98
C PRO A 101 -16.68 -5.92 1.66
N ILE A 102 -15.82 -5.20 2.40
CA ILE A 102 -15.60 -3.78 2.10
C ILE A 102 -14.83 -3.63 0.79
N LEU A 103 -13.83 -4.46 0.53
CA LEU A 103 -13.06 -4.40 -0.71
C LEU A 103 -13.94 -4.67 -1.93
N ASP A 104 -14.85 -5.65 -1.84
CA ASP A 104 -15.85 -5.95 -2.88
C ASP A 104 -16.80 -4.78 -3.09
N MET A 105 -17.31 -4.18 -2.00
CA MET A 105 -18.16 -3.00 -2.05
C MET A 105 -17.46 -1.82 -2.73
N LEU A 106 -16.22 -1.50 -2.33
CA LEU A 106 -15.43 -0.41 -2.93
C LEU A 106 -15.20 -0.65 -4.43
N HIS A 107 -14.81 -1.87 -4.80
CA HIS A 107 -14.59 -2.25 -6.20
C HIS A 107 -15.87 -2.08 -7.04
N GLN A 108 -17.02 -2.55 -6.54
CA GLN A 108 -18.30 -2.40 -7.23
C GLN A 108 -18.69 -0.93 -7.37
N GLN A 109 -18.54 -0.13 -6.31
CA GLN A 109 -18.86 1.31 -6.37
C GLN A 109 -17.95 2.07 -7.33
N ILE A 110 -16.66 1.72 -7.42
CA ILE A 110 -15.73 2.30 -8.40
C ILE A 110 -16.21 2.02 -9.83
N LYS A 111 -16.66 0.79 -10.12
CA LYS A 111 -17.18 0.43 -11.45
C LYS A 111 -18.45 1.23 -11.80
N LEU A 112 -19.37 1.36 -10.84
CA LEU A 112 -20.59 2.15 -11.03
C LEU A 112 -20.29 3.63 -11.26
N GLU A 113 -19.36 4.20 -10.49
CA GLU A 113 -18.96 5.60 -10.64
C GLU A 113 -18.20 5.83 -11.96
N GLU A 114 -17.38 4.87 -12.41
CA GLU A 114 -16.73 4.88 -13.71
C GLU A 114 -17.75 4.94 -14.86
N GLU A 115 -18.78 4.08 -14.82
CA GLU A 115 -19.87 4.11 -15.81
C GLU A 115 -20.64 5.43 -15.77
N HIS A 116 -20.91 5.96 -14.57
CA HIS A 116 -21.59 7.23 -14.40
C HIS A 116 -20.79 8.39 -15.02
N LEU A 117 -19.47 8.45 -14.79
CA LEU A 117 -18.58 9.48 -15.36
C LEU A 117 -18.51 9.43 -16.90
N LEU A 118 -18.73 8.26 -17.50
CA LEU A 118 -18.79 8.10 -18.96
C LEU A 118 -20.12 8.58 -19.56
N GLN A 119 -21.22 8.42 -18.83
CA GLN A 119 -22.58 8.66 -19.32
C GLN A 119 -23.09 10.07 -19.00
N SER A 120 -22.63 10.65 -17.90
CA SER A 120 -23.20 11.87 -17.35
C SER A 120 -22.48 13.13 -17.83
N GLN A 121 -23.25 14.10 -18.37
CA GLN A 121 -22.81 15.50 -18.52
C GLN A 121 -23.18 16.36 -17.29
N ASN A 122 -23.98 15.82 -16.36
CA ASN A 122 -24.48 16.54 -15.20
C ASN A 122 -23.80 16.06 -13.92
N VAL A 123 -23.12 16.98 -13.25
CA VAL A 123 -22.51 16.71 -11.95
C VAL A 123 -23.64 16.56 -10.92
N ASP A 124 -24.04 15.32 -10.63
CA ASP A 124 -24.89 15.05 -9.48
C ASP A 124 -24.12 15.41 -8.21
N GLU A 125 -24.79 16.08 -7.27
CA GLU A 125 -24.15 16.51 -6.02
C GLU A 125 -23.80 15.29 -5.17
N SER A 126 -22.52 14.90 -5.19
CA SER A 126 -21.98 13.85 -4.34
C SER A 126 -22.19 14.18 -2.86
N LYS A 127 -22.50 13.18 -2.02
CA LYS A 127 -22.56 13.34 -0.55
C LYS A 127 -21.24 13.86 0.05
N TRP A 128 -20.13 13.70 -0.68
CA TRP A 128 -18.79 14.11 -0.26
C TRP A 128 -18.48 15.57 -0.62
N SER A 129 -19.34 16.22 -1.42
CA SER A 129 -19.17 17.62 -1.83
C SER A 129 -19.12 18.59 -0.65
N LYS A 130 -19.82 18.29 0.46
CA LYS A 130 -19.73 19.02 1.74
C LYS A 130 -18.31 19.07 2.32
N TYR A 131 -17.42 18.18 1.88
CA TYR A 131 -16.01 18.14 2.26
C TYR A 131 -15.07 18.55 1.12
N GLY A 132 -15.60 18.98 -0.02
CA GLY A 132 -14.81 19.34 -1.20
C GLY A 132 -14.23 18.14 -1.95
N LEU A 133 -14.84 16.96 -1.84
CA LEU A 133 -14.43 15.73 -2.50
C LEU A 133 -15.57 15.19 -3.37
N SER A 134 -15.20 14.56 -4.48
CA SER A 134 -16.10 13.75 -5.32
C SER A 134 -16.20 12.32 -4.80
N THR A 135 -17.22 11.59 -5.25
CA THR A 135 -17.40 10.16 -4.90
C THR A 135 -16.20 9.34 -5.34
N ILE A 136 -15.74 9.51 -6.59
CA ILE A 136 -14.61 8.76 -7.11
C ILE A 136 -13.32 8.99 -6.31
N GLU A 137 -13.06 10.23 -5.85
CA GLU A 137 -11.87 10.53 -5.03
C GLU A 137 -11.87 9.76 -3.72
N VAL A 138 -13.01 9.72 -3.02
CA VAL A 138 -13.13 8.99 -1.75
C VAL A 138 -12.98 7.49 -1.96
N LEU A 139 -13.62 6.95 -3.00
CA LEU A 139 -13.54 5.52 -3.31
C LEU A 139 -12.12 5.09 -3.69
N PHE A 140 -11.43 5.84 -4.56
CA PHE A 140 -10.07 5.52 -4.98
C PHE A 140 -9.07 5.67 -3.84
N LEU A 141 -9.23 6.69 -2.99
CA LEU A 141 -8.36 6.87 -1.84
C LEU A 141 -8.47 5.67 -0.89
N ALA A 142 -9.69 5.25 -0.57
CA ALA A 142 -9.93 4.07 0.26
C ALA A 142 -9.36 2.81 -0.40
N PHE A 143 -9.72 2.54 -1.66
CA PHE A 143 -9.31 1.32 -2.37
C PHE A 143 -7.79 1.21 -2.54
N SER A 144 -7.10 2.33 -2.77
CA SER A 144 -5.65 2.37 -2.93
C SER A 144 -4.87 2.35 -1.62
N PHE A 145 -5.52 2.62 -0.47
CA PHE A 145 -4.83 2.79 0.81
C PHE A 145 -3.97 1.59 1.19
N TYR A 146 -4.47 0.38 0.94
CA TYR A 146 -3.80 -0.87 1.31
C TYR A 146 -2.77 -1.37 0.28
N SER A 147 -2.47 -0.60 -0.76
CA SER A 147 -1.39 -0.92 -1.70
C SER A 147 -0.01 -1.00 -1.05
N PHE A 148 0.17 -0.43 0.15
CA PHE A 148 1.40 -0.45 0.93
C PHE A 148 1.45 -1.50 2.04
N GLN A 149 0.40 -2.31 2.18
CA GLN A 149 0.25 -3.26 3.27
C GLN A 149 0.83 -4.64 2.90
N SER A 150 0.42 -5.71 3.58
CA SER A 150 0.95 -7.06 3.35
C SER A 150 0.69 -7.56 1.92
N ASP A 151 1.54 -8.45 1.41
CA ASP A 151 1.41 -8.97 0.05
C ASP A 151 0.11 -9.76 -0.16
N LEU A 152 -0.44 -10.36 0.89
CA LEU A 152 -1.77 -10.98 0.86
C LEU A 152 -2.87 -9.94 0.56
N ILE A 153 -2.81 -8.77 1.20
CA ILE A 153 -3.78 -7.69 0.94
C ILE A 153 -3.60 -7.15 -0.48
N LYS A 154 -2.35 -6.94 -0.92
CA LYS A 154 -2.06 -6.53 -2.30
C LYS A 154 -2.60 -7.55 -3.32
N GLN A 155 -2.48 -8.85 -3.03
CA GLN A 155 -3.00 -9.90 -3.91
C GLN A 155 -4.53 -9.81 -4.05
N GLU A 156 -5.26 -9.54 -2.97
CA GLU A 156 -6.71 -9.38 -3.03
C GLU A 156 -7.15 -8.15 -3.84
N ILE A 157 -6.36 -7.07 -3.85
CA ILE A 157 -6.54 -5.92 -4.74
C ILE A 157 -6.32 -6.32 -6.21
N VAL A 158 -5.25 -7.08 -6.50
CA VAL A 158 -4.94 -7.57 -7.86
C VAL A 158 -6.04 -8.52 -8.36
N ASN A 159 -6.54 -9.41 -7.52
CA ASN A 159 -7.62 -10.34 -7.85
C ASN A 159 -8.92 -9.62 -8.25
N ARG A 160 -9.06 -8.34 -7.91
CA ARG A 160 -10.20 -7.48 -8.22
C ARG A 160 -9.88 -6.43 -9.29
N GLU A 161 -8.95 -6.75 -10.20
CA GLU A 161 -8.61 -5.89 -11.32
C GLU A 161 -8.07 -4.52 -10.88
N GLY A 162 -7.51 -4.41 -9.67
CA GLY A 162 -7.10 -3.13 -9.10
C GLY A 162 -6.01 -2.43 -9.91
N ILE A 163 -5.16 -3.19 -10.62
CA ILE A 163 -4.13 -2.65 -11.52
C ILE A 163 -4.80 -2.08 -12.78
N GLU A 164 -5.72 -2.82 -13.39
CA GLU A 164 -6.44 -2.43 -14.59
C GLU A 164 -7.31 -1.20 -14.34
N ILE A 165 -7.98 -1.15 -13.18
CA ILE A 165 -8.70 0.03 -12.69
C ILE A 165 -7.73 1.22 -12.61
N ALA A 166 -6.57 1.04 -11.97
CA ALA A 166 -5.59 2.11 -11.84
C ALA A 166 -5.12 2.68 -13.19
N VAL A 167 -4.86 1.83 -14.18
CA VAL A 167 -4.44 2.26 -15.53
C VAL A 167 -5.47 3.21 -16.16
N ARG A 168 -6.77 2.91 -16.01
CA ARG A 168 -7.84 3.76 -16.59
C ARG A 168 -7.94 5.13 -15.92
N PHE A 169 -7.58 5.21 -14.64
CA PHE A 169 -7.66 6.44 -13.84
C PHE A 169 -6.36 7.25 -13.75
N LEU A 170 -5.27 6.81 -14.40
CA LEU A 170 -3.99 7.54 -14.44
C LEU A 170 -4.09 8.95 -15.03
N THR A 171 -5.00 9.16 -15.98
CA THR A 171 -5.19 10.45 -16.65
C THR A 171 -6.40 11.22 -16.11
N HIS A 172 -6.91 10.84 -14.94
CA HIS A 172 -8.08 11.48 -14.35
C HIS A 172 -7.80 12.97 -14.00
N PRO A 173 -8.76 13.90 -14.16
CA PRO A 173 -8.54 15.32 -13.88
C PRO A 173 -8.17 15.62 -12.41
N SER A 174 -8.71 14.85 -11.47
CA SER A 174 -8.35 14.97 -10.04
C SER A 174 -6.98 14.33 -9.75
N ALA A 175 -6.09 15.11 -9.14
CA ALA A 175 -4.78 14.63 -8.69
C ALA A 175 -4.86 13.61 -7.56
N TRP A 176 -5.90 13.66 -6.71
CA TRP A 176 -6.15 12.64 -5.68
C TRP A 176 -6.37 11.27 -6.31
N VAL A 177 -7.15 11.23 -7.40
CA VAL A 177 -7.40 10.01 -8.15
C VAL A 177 -6.13 9.53 -8.86
N ARG A 178 -5.39 10.43 -9.54
CA ARG A 178 -4.11 10.06 -10.20
C ARG A 178 -3.09 9.49 -9.22
N ASN A 179 -2.95 10.10 -8.05
CA ASN A 179 -2.05 9.63 -6.99
C ASN A 179 -2.49 8.25 -6.48
N SER A 180 -3.77 8.07 -6.21
CA SER A 180 -4.33 6.79 -5.77
C SER A 180 -4.16 5.69 -6.82
N ALA A 181 -4.33 6.01 -8.11
CA ALA A 181 -4.03 5.11 -9.22
C ALA A 181 -2.54 4.74 -9.26
N PHE A 182 -1.65 5.71 -9.09
CA PHE A 182 -0.21 5.44 -9.04
C PHE A 182 0.17 4.48 -7.90
N ARG A 183 -0.45 4.62 -6.73
CA ARG A 183 -0.25 3.71 -5.59
C ARG A 183 -0.69 2.28 -5.91
N LEU A 184 -1.83 2.10 -6.58
CA LEU A 184 -2.25 0.77 -7.03
C LEU A 184 -1.28 0.18 -8.07
N LEU A 185 -0.74 1.00 -8.97
CA LEU A 185 0.27 0.54 -9.94
C LEU A 185 1.59 0.16 -9.30
N SER A 186 1.93 0.70 -8.12
CA SER A 186 3.14 0.27 -7.42
C SER A 186 3.08 -1.20 -7.02
N ILE A 187 1.89 -1.80 -6.86
CA ILE A 187 1.74 -3.24 -6.65
C ILE A 187 2.30 -4.03 -7.85
N ALA A 188 2.03 -3.58 -9.08
CA ALA A 188 2.55 -4.21 -10.30
C ALA A 188 4.07 -4.02 -10.42
N ILE A 189 4.58 -2.86 -10.01
CA ILE A 189 6.02 -2.57 -9.99
C ILE A 189 6.73 -3.48 -8.98
N ASP A 190 6.21 -3.61 -7.76
CA ASP A 190 6.73 -4.49 -6.71
C ASP A 190 6.85 -5.93 -7.22
N LYS A 191 5.78 -6.48 -7.81
CA LYS A 191 5.78 -7.84 -8.39
C LYS A 191 6.79 -7.99 -9.52
N LYS A 192 6.93 -7.00 -10.40
CA LYS A 192 7.91 -7.04 -11.48
C LYS A 192 9.34 -6.94 -10.97
N ILE A 193 9.57 -6.26 -9.85
CA ILE A 193 10.88 -6.22 -9.19
C ILE A 193 11.17 -7.59 -8.56
N GLU A 194 10.19 -8.19 -7.88
CA GLU A 194 10.29 -9.53 -7.29
C GLU A 194 10.64 -10.58 -8.36
N PHE A 195 9.89 -10.65 -9.47
CA PHE A 195 10.20 -11.56 -10.57
C PHE A 195 11.60 -11.33 -11.18
N ARG A 196 12.05 -10.08 -11.28
CA ARG A 196 13.41 -9.78 -11.77
C ARG A 196 14.50 -10.24 -10.81
N TYR A 197 14.24 -10.13 -9.51
CA TYR A 197 15.16 -10.62 -8.48
C TYR A 197 15.24 -12.16 -8.51
N GLU A 198 14.10 -12.84 -8.57
CA GLU A 198 14.04 -14.30 -8.72
C GLU A 198 14.74 -14.79 -9.98
N GLU A 199 14.50 -14.15 -11.13
CA GLU A 199 15.17 -14.51 -12.39
C GLU A 199 16.69 -14.32 -12.30
N LYS A 200 17.15 -13.24 -11.65
CA LYS A 200 18.58 -13.00 -11.43
C LYS A 200 19.19 -14.07 -10.53
N GLN A 201 18.52 -14.43 -9.43
CA GLN A 201 18.94 -15.52 -8.54
C GLN A 201 19.03 -16.86 -9.28
N ILE A 202 18.04 -17.20 -10.10
CA ILE A 202 18.05 -18.42 -10.92
C ILE A 202 19.20 -18.40 -11.93
N LYS A 203 19.44 -17.27 -12.61
CA LYS A 203 20.56 -17.15 -13.57
C LYS A 203 21.91 -17.28 -12.87
N MET A 204 22.07 -16.66 -11.70
CA MET A 204 23.31 -16.72 -10.92
C MET A 204 23.55 -18.14 -10.41
N GLN A 205 22.51 -18.81 -9.87
CA GLN A 205 22.59 -20.21 -9.47
C GLN A 205 22.98 -21.11 -10.65
N LYS A 206 22.37 -20.92 -11.83
CA LYS A 206 22.73 -21.67 -13.04
C LYS A 206 24.16 -21.36 -13.53
N SER A 207 24.65 -20.14 -13.33
CA SER A 207 26.04 -19.79 -13.66
C SER A 207 27.01 -20.54 -12.75
N LEU A 208 26.76 -20.52 -11.45
CA LEU A 208 27.56 -21.27 -10.47
C LEU A 208 27.50 -22.78 -10.72
N GLU A 209 26.33 -23.32 -11.09
CA GLU A 209 26.16 -24.74 -11.44
C GLU A 209 26.91 -25.15 -12.73
N ASN A 210 27.28 -24.19 -13.58
CA ASN A 210 27.95 -24.44 -14.86
C ASN A 210 29.41 -23.95 -14.89
N GLU A 211 29.91 -23.28 -13.84
CA GLU A 211 31.31 -22.87 -13.74
C GLU A 211 32.18 -24.10 -13.48
N GLU A 212 32.89 -24.57 -14.51
CA GLU A 212 34.01 -25.47 -14.35
C GLU A 212 35.08 -24.75 -13.52
N THR A 213 35.11 -25.07 -12.23
CA THR A 213 36.10 -24.59 -11.28
C THR A 213 37.07 -25.73 -11.04
N ASP A 214 38.37 -25.44 -11.06
CA ASP A 214 39.43 -26.40 -10.70
C ASP A 214 39.44 -26.72 -9.18
N ILE A 215 38.45 -26.23 -8.45
CA ILE A 215 38.29 -26.45 -7.02
C ILE A 215 37.47 -27.71 -6.83
N GLU A 216 38.10 -28.74 -6.28
CA GLU A 216 37.45 -29.99 -5.91
C GLU A 216 36.98 -29.93 -4.44
N VAL A 217 35.77 -30.40 -4.17
CA VAL A 217 35.18 -30.47 -2.83
C VAL A 217 34.68 -31.89 -2.59
N GLU A 218 35.02 -32.45 -1.43
CA GLU A 218 34.50 -33.74 -1.00
C GLU A 218 33.08 -33.57 -0.42
N CYS A 219 32.13 -34.36 -0.92
CA CYS A 219 30.79 -34.40 -0.37
C CYS A 219 30.78 -35.18 0.95
N GLU A 220 30.45 -34.51 2.05
CA GLU A 220 30.39 -35.15 3.39
C GLU A 220 29.35 -36.30 3.49
N GLN A 221 28.41 -36.39 2.55
CA GLN A 221 27.30 -37.36 2.60
C GLN A 221 27.63 -38.68 1.92
N CYS A 222 28.34 -38.63 0.79
CA CYS A 222 28.72 -39.84 0.05
C CYS A 222 30.24 -40.04 -0.09
N GLY A 223 31.05 -39.07 0.35
CA GLY A 223 32.51 -39.07 0.22
C GLY A 223 33.02 -38.84 -1.21
N GLU A 224 32.15 -38.49 -2.16
CA GLU A 224 32.57 -38.24 -3.54
C GLU A 224 33.24 -36.86 -3.66
N ILE A 225 34.40 -36.83 -4.31
CA ILE A 225 35.06 -35.58 -4.70
C ILE A 225 34.38 -35.08 -5.98
N VAL A 226 33.81 -33.89 -5.91
CA VAL A 226 33.14 -33.23 -7.03
C VAL A 226 33.68 -31.82 -7.23
N GLN A 227 33.71 -31.35 -8.47
CA GLN A 227 34.06 -29.95 -8.74
C GLN A 227 33.05 -29.02 -8.07
N PHE A 228 33.52 -27.89 -7.53
CA PHE A 228 32.72 -26.94 -6.77
C PHE A 228 31.51 -26.44 -7.57
N GLY A 229 31.66 -26.19 -8.87
CA GLY A 229 30.54 -25.83 -9.75
C GLY A 229 29.47 -26.93 -9.86
N LEU A 230 29.85 -28.20 -9.78
CA LEU A 230 28.92 -29.34 -9.81
C LEU A 230 28.42 -29.74 -8.41
N PHE A 231 29.04 -29.24 -7.35
CA PHE A 231 28.75 -29.60 -5.95
C PHE A 231 27.29 -29.32 -5.59
N LEU A 232 26.71 -28.21 -6.04
CA LEU A 232 25.31 -27.86 -5.75
C LEU A 232 24.31 -28.85 -6.37
N LYS A 233 24.55 -29.25 -7.61
CA LYS A 233 23.73 -30.25 -8.31
C LYS A 233 23.89 -31.63 -7.68
N HIS A 234 25.11 -31.96 -7.24
CA HIS A 234 25.41 -33.17 -6.49
C HIS A 234 24.67 -33.19 -5.14
N MET A 235 24.66 -32.11 -4.37
CA MET A 235 23.95 -32.04 -3.08
C MET A 235 22.42 -32.12 -3.22
N LYS A 236 21.84 -31.65 -4.32
CA LYS A 236 20.42 -31.86 -4.65
C LYS A 236 20.08 -33.36 -4.81
N SER A 237 21.00 -34.18 -5.31
CA SER A 237 20.78 -35.62 -5.49
C SER A 237 20.63 -36.38 -4.16
N HIS A 238 21.15 -35.82 -3.07
CA HIS A 238 21.02 -36.38 -1.72
C HIS A 238 19.69 -36.01 -1.03
N ASN A 239 18.79 -35.25 -1.68
CA ASN A 239 17.56 -34.70 -1.08
C ASN A 239 17.78 -33.82 0.17
N ILE A 240 19.00 -33.35 0.41
CA ILE A 240 19.34 -32.53 1.59
C ILE A 240 18.99 -31.05 1.36
N PHE A 241 18.85 -30.63 0.10
CA PHE A 241 18.78 -29.22 -0.32
C PHE A 241 17.51 -28.87 -1.10
N ASN A 242 16.34 -29.37 -0.69
CA ASN A 242 15.08 -28.93 -1.32
C ASN A 242 14.70 -27.46 -1.01
N ASP A 243 15.36 -26.80 -0.06
CA ASP A 243 14.93 -25.49 0.47
C ASP A 243 16.07 -24.48 0.78
N VAL A 244 17.27 -24.66 0.24
CA VAL A 244 18.37 -23.70 0.50
C VAL A 244 18.40 -22.62 -0.57
N ASN A 245 17.83 -21.46 -0.22
CA ASN A 245 18.10 -20.18 -0.88
C ASN A 245 19.38 -19.59 -0.30
N TYR A 246 20.39 -19.33 -1.14
CA TYR A 246 21.61 -18.67 -0.70
C TYR A 246 21.34 -17.15 -0.63
N GLU A 247 21.57 -16.54 0.53
CA GLU A 247 21.71 -15.08 0.61
C GLU A 247 23.05 -14.68 -0.01
N ILE A 248 23.04 -14.42 -1.32
CA ILE A 248 24.22 -13.91 -2.02
C ILE A 248 24.24 -12.39 -1.83
N ASN A 249 25.28 -11.91 -1.12
CA ASN A 249 25.51 -10.50 -0.84
C ASN A 249 26.08 -9.81 -2.10
N GLU A 250 25.23 -9.62 -3.11
CA GLU A 250 25.61 -8.92 -4.33
C GLU A 250 25.38 -7.41 -4.14
N MET A 251 26.44 -6.61 -4.23
CA MET A 251 26.29 -5.16 -4.40
C MET A 251 25.51 -4.92 -5.69
N VAL A 252 24.29 -4.39 -5.56
CA VAL A 252 23.44 -4.02 -6.69
C VAL A 252 24.16 -2.91 -7.47
N GLU A 253 24.85 -3.26 -8.55
CA GLU A 253 25.16 -2.30 -9.60
C GLU A 253 23.83 -1.90 -10.27
N GLU A 254 23.52 -0.61 -10.20
CA GLU A 254 22.36 -0.01 -10.86
C GLU A 254 22.51 -0.23 -12.37
N ILE A 255 21.69 -1.14 -12.92
CA ILE A 255 21.57 -1.30 -14.37
C ILE A 255 20.83 -0.06 -14.88
N ASP A 256 21.61 0.90 -15.36
CA ASP A 256 21.15 2.10 -16.05
C ASP A 256 20.66 1.69 -17.45
N ASN A 257 19.45 1.13 -17.52
CA ASN A 257 18.81 0.84 -18.79
C ASN A 257 18.00 2.07 -19.23
N ASP A 258 18.64 2.85 -20.09
CA ASP A 258 18.11 3.92 -20.93
C ASP A 258 17.14 3.37 -21.99
N GLN A 259 16.03 2.79 -21.55
CA GLN A 259 14.83 2.70 -22.39
C GLN A 259 13.80 3.70 -21.90
N GLU A 260 13.83 4.87 -22.55
CA GLU A 260 12.70 5.78 -22.71
C GLU A 260 11.50 4.99 -23.23
N ASP A 261 10.68 4.43 -22.35
CA ASP A 261 9.32 4.09 -22.75
C ASP A 261 8.32 4.15 -21.60
N SER A 262 7.32 5.03 -21.81
CA SER A 262 6.07 5.35 -21.09
C SER A 262 6.06 5.46 -19.55
N LEU A 263 6.67 4.54 -18.79
CA LEU A 263 6.51 4.48 -17.34
C LEU A 263 7.33 5.56 -16.62
N LYS A 264 8.62 5.70 -16.94
CA LYS A 264 9.48 6.75 -16.35
C LYS A 264 8.96 8.15 -16.69
N ALA A 265 8.43 8.35 -17.89
CA ALA A 265 7.84 9.62 -18.33
C ALA A 265 6.49 9.92 -17.66
N ALA A 266 5.65 8.90 -17.42
CA ALA A 266 4.41 9.05 -16.65
C ALA A 266 4.73 9.32 -15.17
N GLN A 267 5.67 8.59 -14.60
CA GLN A 267 6.16 8.78 -13.23
C GLN A 267 6.76 10.18 -13.04
N LYS A 268 7.57 10.67 -13.99
CA LYS A 268 8.12 12.03 -13.96
C LYS A 268 7.03 13.10 -14.01
N ARG A 269 6.04 12.99 -14.91
CA ARG A 269 4.90 13.91 -14.97
C ARG A 269 4.08 13.93 -13.69
N ILE A 270 3.89 12.78 -13.05
CA ILE A 270 3.20 12.70 -11.75
C ILE A 270 4.01 13.38 -10.66
N PHE A 271 5.34 13.21 -10.63
CA PHE A 271 6.17 13.94 -9.66
C PHE A 271 6.15 15.45 -9.90
N GLU A 272 6.16 15.89 -11.16
CA GLU A 272 6.01 17.31 -11.52
C GLU A 272 4.63 17.85 -11.10
N ASP A 273 3.55 17.10 -11.30
CA ASP A 273 2.20 17.46 -10.83
C ASP A 273 2.13 17.54 -9.29
N ILE A 274 2.72 16.56 -8.58
CA ILE A 274 2.75 16.52 -7.11
C ILE A 274 3.57 17.69 -6.52
N GLU A 275 4.65 18.09 -7.19
CA GLU A 275 5.48 19.24 -6.81
C GLU A 275 4.77 20.57 -7.10
N ASN A 276 4.10 20.70 -8.25
CA ASN A 276 3.45 21.94 -8.67
C ASN A 276 2.11 22.20 -7.94
N GLU A 277 1.39 21.16 -7.52
CA GLU A 277 0.10 21.31 -6.82
C GLU A 277 0.25 21.44 -5.29
N GLY A 278 1.47 21.49 -4.75
CA GLY A 278 1.70 21.54 -3.28
C GLY A 278 1.32 20.24 -2.55
N LEU A 279 1.04 19.17 -3.30
CA LEU A 279 0.71 17.84 -2.77
C LEU A 279 1.89 17.18 -2.04
N MET A 280 3.14 17.57 -2.36
CA MET A 280 4.34 17.22 -1.59
C MET A 280 4.20 17.53 -0.09
N GLU A 281 3.52 18.61 0.28
CA GLU A 281 3.41 19.07 1.67
C GLU A 281 2.32 18.30 2.45
N SER A 282 1.36 17.69 1.75
CA SER A 282 0.25 16.92 2.33
C SER A 282 0.44 15.39 2.27
N ILE A 283 1.29 14.90 1.36
CA ILE A 283 1.63 13.47 1.20
C ILE A 283 2.79 13.03 2.12
N GLN A 284 3.52 13.97 2.74
CA GLN A 284 4.55 13.67 3.75
C GLN A 284 3.90 13.12 5.03
N PRO A 285 4.08 11.82 5.38
CA PRO A 285 5.42 11.31 5.67
C PRO A 285 5.74 9.87 5.18
N TYR A 286 4.81 8.93 5.03
CA TYR A 286 5.19 7.50 5.05
C TYR A 286 5.92 6.99 3.80
N ALA A 287 5.38 7.24 2.60
CA ALA A 287 5.99 6.76 1.36
C ALA A 287 7.29 7.51 1.04
N PHE A 288 7.30 8.84 1.20
CA PHE A 288 8.49 9.66 0.94
C PHE A 288 9.56 9.51 2.00
N GLN A 289 9.23 9.31 3.28
CA GLN A 289 10.26 9.06 4.30
C GLN A 289 10.86 7.67 4.11
N LYS A 290 10.08 6.65 3.72
CA LYS A 290 10.63 5.33 3.37
C LYS A 290 11.54 5.42 2.14
N ILE A 291 11.10 6.05 1.05
CA ILE A 291 11.90 6.25 -0.17
C ILE A 291 13.15 7.11 0.10
N ARG A 292 13.01 8.21 0.84
CA ARG A 292 14.14 9.09 1.22
C ARG A 292 15.12 8.38 2.15
N THR A 293 14.63 7.57 3.10
CA THR A 293 15.49 6.77 4.00
C THR A 293 16.23 5.70 3.21
N MET A 294 15.55 4.98 2.30
CA MET A 294 16.21 4.00 1.41
C MET A 294 17.24 4.67 0.49
N ARG A 295 16.92 5.82 -0.10
CA ARG A 295 17.85 6.60 -0.92
C ARG A 295 19.04 7.13 -0.13
N ASN A 296 18.82 7.61 1.09
CA ASN A 296 19.89 8.08 1.97
C ASN A 296 20.77 6.93 2.46
N ALA A 297 20.19 5.77 2.78
CA ALA A 297 20.92 4.56 3.15
C ALA A 297 21.78 4.06 1.98
N SER A 298 21.21 3.99 0.77
CA SER A 298 21.93 3.64 -0.46
C SER A 298 23.08 4.62 -0.74
N ASN A 299 22.83 5.94 -0.65
CA ASN A 299 23.88 6.96 -0.84
C ASN A 299 24.98 6.90 0.23
N SER A 300 24.63 6.63 1.49
CA SER A 300 25.60 6.48 2.58
C SER A 300 26.47 5.24 2.39
N PHE A 301 25.84 4.15 1.97
CA PHE A 301 26.53 2.92 1.63
C PHE A 301 27.48 3.14 0.46
N HIS A 302 26.99 3.69 -0.67
CA HIS A 302 27.79 4.00 -1.85
C HIS A 302 29.00 4.91 -1.54
N LYS A 303 28.81 5.98 -0.74
CA LYS A 303 29.92 6.86 -0.30
C LYS A 303 30.95 6.12 0.55
N SER A 304 30.50 5.23 1.43
CA SER A 304 31.39 4.40 2.26
C SER A 304 32.19 3.42 1.41
N THR A 305 31.56 2.80 0.40
CA THR A 305 32.22 1.87 -0.53
C THR A 305 33.27 2.58 -1.40
N LEU A 306 33.02 3.83 -1.81
CA LEU A 306 33.97 4.63 -2.58
C LEU A 306 35.06 5.30 -1.72
N GLY A 307 35.11 5.06 -0.41
CA GLY A 307 36.07 5.69 0.50
C GLY A 307 35.88 7.21 0.63
N ILE A 308 34.75 7.75 0.19
CA ILE A 308 34.41 9.17 0.27
C ILE A 308 33.96 9.44 1.71
N ARG A 309 34.90 9.88 2.55
CA ARG A 309 34.57 10.34 3.91
C ARG A 309 33.61 11.52 3.81
N THR A 310 32.41 11.35 4.34
CA THR A 310 31.54 12.48 4.65
C THR A 310 32.27 13.35 5.66
N LYS A 311 32.49 14.62 5.32
CA LYS A 311 32.91 15.60 6.31
C LYS A 311 31.75 15.77 7.29
N ASP A 312 32.01 15.40 8.54
CA ASP A 312 31.21 15.84 9.68
C ASP A 312 31.25 17.37 9.80
#